data_AF-A0A2V7NBT5-F1
#
_entry.id   AF-A0A2V7NBT5-F1
#
_cell.length_a   1.000
_cell.length_b   1.000
_cell.length_c   1.000
_cell.angle_alpha   90.00
_cell.angle_beta   90.00
_cell.angle_gamma   90.00
#
_symmetry.space_group_name_H-M   'P 1'
#
loop_
_entity.id
_entity.type
_entity.pdbx_description
1 polymer ?
#
loop_
_entity_poly.entity_id
_entity_poly.type
_entity_poly.pdbx_seq_one_letter_code
_entity_poly.pdbx_strand_id
1 'polypeptide(L)' 'RPNPIGLTVVRLVRREGSRLLVRGVDMLDGTPVLDIKPYLSNVPPQELRRGWLAEAERASQGRGAG' A
#
# COMPACT_ATOMS: atom_id res chain seq x y z
N ARG A 1 1.39 5.88 14.14
CA ARG A 1 0.54 6.09 12.95
C ARG A 1 -0.89 5.79 13.39
N PRO A 2 -1.90 6.63 13.10
CA PRO A 2 -3.29 6.36 13.51
C PRO A 2 -3.83 5.01 13.02
N ASN A 3 -3.42 4.59 11.81
CA ASN A 3 -3.66 3.26 11.25
C ASN A 3 -2.32 2.56 10.98
N PRO A 4 -1.96 1.49 11.71
CA PRO A 4 -0.66 0.81 11.56
C PRO A 4 -0.67 -0.19 10.39
N ILE A 5 -0.93 0.31 9.17
CA ILE A 5 -0.91 -0.51 7.95
C ILE A 5 0.47 -0.41 7.29
N GLY A 6 1.15 -1.55 7.18
CA GLY A 6 2.42 -1.68 6.45
C GLY A 6 2.21 -1.92 4.96
N LEU A 7 3.13 -1.44 4.14
CA LEU A 7 3.17 -1.69 2.69
C LEU A 7 4.56 -2.17 2.32
N THR A 8 4.62 -3.35 1.73
CA THR A 8 5.89 -3.99 1.33
C THR A 8 5.74 -4.55 -0.06
N VAL A 9 6.63 -4.16 -0.97
CA VAL A 9 6.73 -4.77 -2.30
C VAL A 9 7.64 -5.97 -2.19
N VAL A 10 7.11 -7.16 -2.51
CA VAL A 10 7.83 -8.43 -2.41
C VAL A 10 7.99 -9.08 -3.77
N ARG A 11 9.00 -9.93 -3.90
CA ARG A 11 9.14 -10.81 -5.07
C ARG A 11 8.35 -12.09 -4.84
N LEU A 12 7.39 -12.40 -5.71
CA LEU A 12 6.76 -13.72 -5.76
C LEU A 12 7.75 -14.74 -6.32
N VAL A 13 8.02 -15.80 -5.55
CA VAL A 13 8.89 -16.91 -5.95
C VAL A 13 8.08 -18.08 -6.47
N ARG A 14 7.01 -18.46 -5.76
CA ARG A 14 6.15 -19.61 -6.11
C ARG A 14 4.75 -19.44 -5.52
N ARG A 15 3.75 -20.03 -6.19
CA ARG A 15 2.38 -20.16 -5.69
C ARG A 15 2.01 -21.63 -5.57
N GLU A 16 1.38 -22.00 -4.46
CA GLU A 16 0.84 -23.33 -4.17
C GLU A 16 -0.58 -23.17 -3.63
N GLY A 17 -1.59 -23.25 -4.51
CA GLY A 17 -2.97 -22.99 -4.14
C GLY A 17 -3.14 -21.57 -3.57
N SER A 18 -3.43 -21.49 -2.27
CA SER A 18 -3.58 -20.24 -1.49
C SER A 18 -2.29 -19.79 -0.78
N ARG A 19 -1.19 -20.54 -0.89
CA ARG A 19 0.11 -20.19 -0.29
C ARG A 19 1.01 -19.51 -1.31
N LEU A 20 1.62 -18.40 -0.91
CA LEU A 20 2.59 -17.66 -1.72
C LEU A 20 3.95 -17.70 -1.02
N LEU A 21 4.96 -18.23 -1.70
CA LEU A 21 6.34 -18.10 -1.28
C LEU A 21 6.90 -16.81 -1.86
N VAL A 22 7.36 -15.91 -0.98
CA VAL A 22 7.83 -14.57 -1.34
C VAL A 22 9.20 -14.28 -0.73
N ARG A 23 9.93 -13.30 -1.29
CA ARG A 23 11.19 -12.79 -0.73
C ARG A 23 11.12 -11.27 -0.57
N GLY A 24 11.79 -10.77 0.47
CA GLY A 24 11.85 -9.34 0.80
C GLY A 24 10.75 -8.86 1.75
N VAL A 25 10.22 -9.74 2.60
CA VAL A 25 9.29 -9.35 3.67
C VAL A 25 10.04 -8.67 4.81
N ASP A 26 9.40 -7.68 5.42
CA ASP A 26 9.86 -6.91 6.59
C ASP A 26 8.83 -7.00 7.75
N MET A 27 8.03 -8.06 7.77
CA MET A 27 7.02 -8.34 8.78
C MET A 27 7.42 -9.52 9.68
N LEU A 28 6.90 -9.52 10.90
CA LEU A 28 7.09 -10.64 11.83
C LEU A 28 6.20 -11.83 11.43
N ASP A 29 6.57 -13.02 11.88
CA ASP A 29 5.72 -14.20 11.74
C ASP A 29 4.35 -13.98 12.39
N GLY A 30 3.29 -14.49 11.75
CA GLY A 30 1.90 -14.29 12.17
C GLY A 30 1.31 -12.89 11.90
N THR A 31 2.05 -11.96 11.28
CA THR A 31 1.50 -10.64 10.92
C THR A 31 0.30 -10.80 9.96
N PRO A 32 -0.88 -10.24 10.28
CA PRO A 32 -2.06 -10.36 9.41
C PRO A 32 -1.87 -9.65 8.07
N VAL A 33 -2.23 -10.34 6.98
CA VAL A 33 -2.27 -9.75 5.63
C VAL A 33 -3.68 -9.21 5.37
N LEU A 34 -3.78 -7.92 5.06
CA LEU A 34 -5.06 -7.27 4.75
C LEU A 34 -5.43 -7.38 3.27
N ASP A 35 -4.44 -7.27 2.38
CA ASP A 35 -4.65 -7.20 0.93
C ASP A 35 -3.37 -7.55 0.15
N ILE A 36 -3.55 -8.02 -1.10
CA ILE A 36 -2.46 -8.34 -2.03
C ILE A 36 -2.83 -7.78 -3.40
N LYS A 37 -1.94 -6.98 -3.99
CA LYS A 37 -2.12 -6.43 -5.35
C LYS A 37 -0.91 -6.73 -6.22
N PRO A 38 -1.09 -6.96 -7.54
CA PRO A 38 0.03 -7.10 -8.45
C PRO A 38 0.84 -5.79 -8.50
N TYR A 39 2.17 -5.92 -8.55
CA TYR A 39 3.03 -4.77 -8.78
C TYR A 39 2.96 -4.38 -10.27
N LEU A 40 2.26 -3.28 -10.56
CA LEU A 40 2.02 -2.82 -11.93
C LEU A 40 3.15 -1.88 -12.37
N SER A 41 3.88 -2.26 -13.42
CA SER A 41 4.90 -1.41 -14.06
C SER A 41 4.37 -0.52 -15.18
N ASN A 42 3.09 -0.67 -15.53
CA ASN A 42 2.47 -0.06 -16.70
C ASN A 42 1.58 1.15 -16.40
N VAL A 43 1.44 1.55 -15.13
CA VAL A 43 0.73 2.77 -14.77
C VAL A 43 1.76 3.86 -14.51
N PRO A 44 1.93 4.82 -15.44
CA PRO A 44 2.89 5.90 -15.24
C PRO A 44 2.46 6.77 -14.05
N PRO A 45 3.39 7.26 -13.22
CA PRO A 45 3.05 8.07 -12.03
C PRO A 45 2.16 9.28 -12.33
N GLN A 46 2.21 9.80 -13.56
CA GLN A 46 1.44 10.94 -14.04
C GLN A 46 -0.06 10.63 -14.17
N GLU A 47 -0.45 9.36 -14.33
CA GLU A 47 -1.84 8.93 -14.43
C GLU A 47 -2.44 8.55 -13.08
N LEU A 48 -1.62 8.42 -12.03
CA LEU A 48 -2.08 8.09 -10.68
C LEU A 48 -2.84 9.28 -10.06
N ARG A 49 -4.15 9.11 -9.91
CA ARG A 49 -4.99 10.07 -9.18
C ARG A 49 -4.83 9.86 -7.67
N ARG A 50 -4.47 10.92 -6.93
CA ARG A 50 -4.44 10.91 -5.45
C ARG A 50 -5.82 10.72 -4.81
N GLY A 51 -6.90 10.93 -5.57
CA GLY A 51 -8.28 10.72 -5.13
C GLY A 51 -8.59 11.43 -3.81
N TRP A 52 -9.20 10.68 -2.89
CA TRP A 52 -9.56 11.08 -1.53
C TRP A 52 -8.42 11.71 -0.70
N LEU A 53 -7.14 11.38 -0.96
CA LEU A 53 -6.02 12.01 -0.26
C LEU A 53 -5.91 13.50 -0.59
N ALA A 54 -6.13 13.88 -1.86
CA ALA A 54 -6.12 15.28 -2.28
C ALA A 54 -7.27 16.08 -1.65
N GLU A 55 -8.42 15.42 -1.41
CA GLU A 55 -9.55 16.03 -0.71
C GLU A 55 -9.23 16.25 0.78
N ALA A 56 -8.62 15.27 1.43
CA ALA A 56 -8.19 15.36 2.81
C ALA A 56 -7.13 16.47 3.03
N GLU A 57 -6.14 16.59 2.12
CA GLU A 57 -5.13 17.65 2.14
C GLU A 57 -5.77 19.04 2.02
N ARG A 58 -6.70 19.24 1.06
CA ARG A 58 -7.46 20.49 0.92
C ARG A 58 -8.24 20.82 2.19
N ALA A 59 -8.91 19.84 2.78
CA ALA A 59 -9.67 20.02 4.00
C ALA A 59 -8.77 20.36 5.21
N SER A 60 -7.52 19.87 5.22
CA SER A 60 -6.54 20.20 6.27
C SER A 60 -5.96 21.60 6.15
N GLN A 61 -5.75 22.11 4.93
CA GLN A 61 -5.18 23.45 4.68
C GLN A 61 -6.14 24.58 5.07
N GLY A 62 -7.45 24.39 4.93
CA GLY A 62 -8.46 25.37 5.37
C GLY A 62 -8.62 25.49 6.90
N ARG A 63 -8.01 24.59 7.69
CA ARG A 63 -8.12 24.56 9.16
C ARG A 63 -6.94 25.19 9.89
N GLY A 64 -5.92 25.68 9.18
CA GLY A 64 -4.70 26.28 9.76
C GLY A 64 -4.63 27.82 9.70
N ALA A 65 -5.72 28.49 9.29
CA ALA A 65 -5.76 29.95 9.11
C ALA A 65 -6.70 30.67 10.09
N GLY A 66 -6.95 30.09 11.27
CA GLY A 66 -7.77 30.67 12.34
C GLY A 66 -7.13 30.49 13.70
#